data_AF-A0A561TV08-F1
#
_entry.id   AF-A0A561TV08-F1
#
_cell.length_a   1.000
_cell.length_b   1.000
_cell.length_c   1.000
_cell.angle_alpha   90.00
_cell.angle_beta   90.00
_cell.angle_gamma   90.00
#
_symmetry.space_group_name_H-M   'P 1'
#
loop_
_entity.id
_entity.type
_entity.pdbx_description
1 polymer ?
#
loop_
_entity_poly.entity_id
_entity_poly.type
_entity_poly.pdbx_seq_one_letter_code
_entity_poly.pdbx_strand_id
1 'polypeptide(L)' 'MWGVDSADAIYRYTNHDANPWIKIPGTASDIAAGADGTVWHVNSAGEIYRYTGDQPS' A
#
# COMPACT_ATOMS: atom_id res chain seq x y z
N MET A 1 0.33 4.65 -7.54
CA MET A 1 1.50 3.74 -7.34
C MET A 1 1.58 3.36 -5.87
N TRP A 2 2.14 2.20 -5.58
CA TRP A 2 2.32 1.67 -4.23
C TRP A 2 3.78 1.25 -4.04
N GLY A 3 4.27 1.32 -2.81
CA GLY A 3 5.63 0.90 -2.49
C GLY A 3 5.77 0.55 -1.02
N VAL A 4 6.81 -0.24 -0.74
CA VAL A 4 7.27 -0.60 0.59
C VAL A 4 8.71 -0.12 0.77
N ASP A 5 9.08 0.29 1.98
CA ASP A 5 10.47 0.62 2.32
C ASP A 5 11.16 -0.51 3.11
N SER A 6 12.43 -0.34 3.45
CA SER A 6 13.20 -1.35 4.19
C SER A 6 12.78 -1.53 5.66
N ALA A 7 11.86 -0.71 6.16
CA ALA A 7 11.26 -0.82 7.48
C ALA A 7 9.84 -1.43 7.42
N ASP A 8 9.51 -2.10 6.31
CA ASP A 8 8.21 -2.67 5.97
C ASP A 8 7.07 -1.62 5.93
N ALA A 9 7.37 -0.32 5.84
CA ALA A 9 6.34 0.71 5.83
C ALA A 9 5.70 0.84 4.44
N ILE A 10 4.37 0.92 4.43
CA ILE A 10 3.55 0.99 3.21
C ILE A 10 3.33 2.45 2.81
N TYR A 11 3.53 2.75 1.52
CA TYR A 11 3.29 4.07 0.95
C TYR A 11 2.41 4.02 -0.28
N ARG A 12 1.51 5.01 -0.40
CA ARG A 12 0.69 5.26 -1.59
C ARG A 12 1.04 6.60 -2.21
N TYR A 13 1.20 6.60 -3.53
CA TYR A 13 1.46 7.81 -4.31
C TYR A 13 0.22 8.70 -4.38
N THR A 14 0.38 9.98 -4.10
CA THR A 14 -0.70 10.98 -3.94
C THR A 14 -1.09 11.68 -5.24
N ASN A 15 -0.33 11.50 -6.31
CA ASN A 15 -0.44 12.31 -7.53
C ASN A 15 -0.11 13.81 -7.31
N HIS A 16 0.68 14.13 -6.28
CA HIS A 16 1.12 15.48 -5.95
C HIS A 16 2.63 15.53 -5.70
N ASP A 17 3.41 15.99 -6.68
CA ASP A 17 4.88 15.89 -6.69
C ASP A 17 5.58 16.56 -5.49
N ALA A 18 5.00 17.62 -4.91
CA ALA A 18 5.61 18.28 -3.75
C ALA A 18 5.35 17.52 -2.43
N ASN A 19 4.40 16.58 -2.41
CA ASN A 19 4.17 15.66 -1.29
C ASN A 19 3.71 14.29 -1.83
N PRO A 20 4.63 13.54 -2.46
CA PRO A 20 4.28 12.47 -3.39
C PRO A 20 3.76 11.21 -2.71
N TRP A 21 4.03 11.01 -1.43
CA TRP A 21 3.71 9.76 -0.73
C TRP A 21 2.95 10.01 0.57
N ILE A 22 1.92 9.21 0.81
CA ILE A 22 1.28 9.09 2.13
C ILE A 22 1.62 7.72 2.71
N LYS A 23 1.89 7.70 4.02
CA LYS A 23 2.09 6.46 4.77
C LYS A 23 0.73 5.82 5.07
N ILE A 24 0.61 4.54 4.77
CA ILE A 24 -0.56 3.73 5.10
C ILE A 24 -0.28 2.93 6.37
N PRO A 25 -1.19 2.89 7.36
CA PRO A 25 -1.01 2.06 8.55
C PRO A 25 -0.89 0.58 8.20
N GLY A 26 0.05 -0.11 8.85
CA GLY A 26 0.37 -1.51 8.61
C GLY A 26 1.83 -1.72 8.25
N THR A 27 2.18 -2.99 8.01
CA THR A 27 3.50 -3.39 7.52
C THR A 27 3.34 -4.35 6.35
N ALA A 28 4.23 -4.24 5.36
CA ALA A 28 4.26 -5.16 4.22
C ALA A 28 5.70 -5.45 3.79
N SER A 29 5.95 -6.73 3.51
CA SER A 29 7.17 -7.18 2.85
C SER A 29 7.03 -7.17 1.32
N ASP A 30 5.79 -7.27 0.80
CA ASP A 30 5.49 -7.12 -0.63
C ASP A 30 4.08 -6.55 -0.85
N ILE A 31 3.88 -5.83 -1.96
CA ILE A 31 2.63 -5.17 -2.30
C ILE A 31 2.37 -5.17 -3.82
N ALA A 32 1.14 -5.47 -4.20
CA ALA A 32 0.70 -5.44 -5.59
C ALA A 32 -0.61 -4.68 -5.76
N ALA A 33 -0.72 -3.92 -6.85
CA ALA A 33 -1.91 -3.18 -7.25
C ALA A 33 -2.39 -3.66 -8.62
N GLY A 34 -3.64 -4.07 -8.70
CA GLY A 34 -4.35 -4.38 -9.94
C GLY A 34 -4.73 -3.12 -10.71
N ALA A 35 -4.93 -3.28 -12.02
CA ALA A 35 -5.37 -2.18 -12.89
C ALA A 35 -6.78 -1.67 -12.55
N ASP A 36 -7.57 -2.48 -11.86
CA ASP A 36 -8.92 -2.17 -11.33
C ASP A 36 -8.88 -1.36 -10.03
N GLY A 37 -7.69 -1.06 -9.51
CA GLY A 37 -7.50 -0.36 -8.23
C GLY A 37 -7.52 -1.29 -7.01
N THR A 38 -7.68 -2.60 -7.19
CA THR A 38 -7.59 -3.56 -6.10
C THR A 38 -6.13 -3.66 -5.62
N VAL A 39 -5.90 -3.61 -4.31
CA VAL A 39 -4.53 -3.65 -3.75
C VAL A 39 -4.46 -4.72 -2.66
N TRP A 40 -3.44 -5.55 -2.76
CA TRP A 40 -3.12 -6.61 -1.79
C TRP A 40 -1.69 -6.45 -1.31
N HIS A 41 -1.45 -6.78 -0.05
CA HIS A 41 -0.11 -6.86 0.51
C HIS A 41 0.04 -8.08 1.42
N VAL A 42 1.28 -8.49 1.60
CA VAL A 42 1.68 -9.52 2.57
C VAL A 42 2.66 -8.94 3.57
N ASN A 43 2.55 -9.35 4.83
CA ASN A 43 3.52 -8.95 5.84
C ASN A 43 4.62 -10.02 6.02
N SER A 44 5.61 -9.70 6.85
CA SER A 44 6.75 -10.58 7.14
C SER A 44 6.37 -11.88 7.86
N ALA A 45 5.15 -11.99 8.41
CA ALA A 45 4.58 -13.21 8.98
C ALA A 45 3.83 -14.08 7.94
N GLY A 46 3.71 -13.62 6.70
CA GLY A 46 2.97 -14.31 5.63
C GLY A 46 1.46 -14.09 5.68
N GLU A 47 0.97 -13.15 6.50
CA GLU A 47 -0.44 -12.78 6.54
C GLU A 47 -0.78 -11.92 5.33
N ILE A 48 -1.98 -12.16 4.76
CA ILE A 48 -2.43 -11.54 3.51
C ILE A 48 -3.55 -10.55 3.81
N TYR A 49 -3.45 -9.34 3.28
CA TYR A 49 -4.41 -8.26 3.52
C TYR A 49 -4.84 -7.59 2.22
N ARG A 50 -6.12 -7.19 2.17
CA ARG A 50 -6.66 -6.33 1.11
C ARG A 50 -6.80 -4.90 1.64
N TYR A 51 -6.28 -3.93 0.90
CA TYR A 51 -6.52 -2.52 1.20
C TYR A 51 -7.94 -2.12 0.78
N THR A 52 -8.68 -1.47 1.69
CA THR A 52 -10.08 -1.06 1.47
C THR A 52 -10.30 0.45 1.56
N GLY A 53 -9.26 1.25 1.85
CA GLY A 53 -9.40 2.68 2.20
C GLY A 53 -9.94 3.60 1.10
N ASP A 54 -9.91 3.17 -0.18
CA ASP A 54 -10.50 3.91 -1.31
C ASP A 54 -11.89 3.42 -1.70
N GLN A 55 -12.39 2.35 -1.08
CA GLN A 55 -13.71 1.81 -1.41
C GLN A 55 -14.77 2.70 -0.74
N PRO A 56 -15.74 3.25 -1.48
CA PRO A 56 -16.91 3.83 -0.85
C PRO A 56 -17.59 2.74 -0.02
N SER A 57 -17.99 3.11 1.21
CA SER A 57 -18.81 2.27 2.09
C SER A 57 -20.13 1.90 1.44
#